data_AF-A0A432W118-F1
#
_entry.id   AF-A0A432W118-F1
#
_cell.length_a   1.000
_cell.length_b   1.000
_cell.length_c   1.000
_cell.angle_alpha   90.00
_cell.angle_beta   90.00
_cell.angle_gamma   90.00
#
_symmetry.space_group_name_H-M   'P 1'
#
loop_
_entity.id
_entity.type
_entity.pdbx_description
1 polymer ?
#
loop_
_entity_poly.entity_id
_entity_poly.type
_entity_poly.pdbx_seq_one_letter_code
_entity_poly.pdbx_strand_id
1 'polypeptide(L)'
;MILLEIGNTRWKLAALLEQELNFIEHGEGLDNLLRRLTDYQGQQLLFASVASDELNQQLQQGLTQLGMVFVQTQTEAAASGVINAYADYQRLGVDRWLTLLAARQRKHALTAIVDVGTAVTFDLLNSDGHHLGGWIAPGLNTMQDSLVARSQRITARIDAPAEVLGRSTEDGLYLGCQAAVQGFVKQAQVKTNEVSDLPVDWLFTGGGMHYLNTNGFINYEIRPHLVLEGLAVVAADLG
;
A
#
# COMPACT_ATOMS: atom_id res chain seq x y z
N MET A 1 -20.67 -6.56 1.95
CA MET A 1 -19.55 -7.39 1.40
C MET A 1 -18.33 -7.20 2.29
N ILE A 2 -17.47 -8.21 2.43
CA ILE A 2 -16.19 -8.10 3.14
C ILE A 2 -15.06 -7.78 2.14
N LEU A 3 -14.20 -6.82 2.49
CA LEU A 3 -13.03 -6.45 1.73
C LEU A 3 -11.77 -6.81 2.51
N LEU A 4 -10.81 -7.44 1.84
CA LEU A 4 -9.57 -7.93 2.46
C LEU A 4 -8.35 -7.50 1.65
N GLU A 5 -7.44 -6.77 2.30
CA GLU A 5 -6.11 -6.43 1.79
C GLU A 5 -5.10 -7.38 2.44
N ILE A 6 -4.27 -8.05 1.64
CA ILE A 6 -3.18 -8.90 2.13
C ILE A 6 -1.85 -8.37 1.62
N GLY A 7 -1.10 -7.75 2.53
CA GLY A 7 0.28 -7.37 2.32
C GLY A 7 1.25 -8.47 2.72
N ASN A 8 2.55 -8.21 2.53
CA ASN A 8 3.61 -9.14 2.92
C ASN A 8 3.74 -9.34 4.44
N THR A 9 3.33 -8.35 5.23
CA THR A 9 3.50 -8.37 6.69
C THR A 9 2.17 -8.45 7.43
N ARG A 10 1.13 -7.78 6.92
CA ARG A 10 -0.16 -7.63 7.59
C ARG A 10 -1.31 -7.81 6.61
N TRP A 11 -2.43 -8.28 7.13
CA TRP A 11 -3.72 -8.19 6.45
C TRP A 11 -4.55 -7.05 7.05
N LYS A 12 -5.46 -6.48 6.27
CA LYS A 12 -6.45 -5.49 6.72
C LYS A 12 -7.84 -5.91 6.25
N LEU A 13 -8.83 -5.75 7.12
CA LEU A 13 -10.21 -6.16 6.88
C LEU A 13 -11.15 -4.97 6.99
N ALA A 14 -12.12 -4.88 6.08
CA ALA A 14 -13.18 -3.90 6.11
C ALA A 14 -14.52 -4.51 5.66
N ALA A 15 -15.61 -3.87 6.05
CA ALA A 15 -16.95 -4.13 5.52
C ALA A 15 -17.38 -3.00 4.60
N LEU A 16 -17.93 -3.35 3.44
CA LEU A 16 -18.60 -2.43 2.54
C LEU A 16 -20.12 -2.61 2.72
N LEU A 17 -20.79 -1.57 3.23
CA LEU A 17 -22.22 -1.51 3.50
C LEU A 17 -22.77 -0.21 2.90
N GLU A 18 -23.79 -0.29 2.03
CA GLU A 18 -24.42 0.90 1.44
C GLU A 18 -23.43 1.92 0.82
N GLN A 19 -22.39 1.41 0.15
CA GLN A 19 -21.28 2.20 -0.43
C GLN A 19 -20.33 2.86 0.60
N GLU A 20 -20.53 2.63 1.90
CA GLU A 20 -19.63 3.08 2.95
C GLU A 20 -18.61 2.01 3.33
N LEU A 21 -17.33 2.38 3.25
CA LEU A 21 -16.21 1.55 3.67
C LEU A 21 -15.98 1.68 5.18
N ASN A 22 -16.20 0.59 5.90
CA ASN A 22 -16.02 0.52 7.34
C ASN A 22 -14.82 -0.35 7.66
N PHE A 23 -13.71 0.28 8.08
CA PHE A 23 -12.53 -0.46 8.54
C PHE A 23 -12.88 -1.26 9.80
N ILE A 24 -12.51 -2.54 9.82
CA ILE A 24 -12.75 -3.44 10.95
C ILE A 24 -11.48 -3.53 11.79
N GLU A 25 -10.43 -4.12 11.21
CA GLU A 25 -9.17 -4.34 11.91
C GLU A 25 -8.05 -4.72 10.95
N HIS A 26 -6.85 -4.87 11.51
CA HIS A 26 -5.69 -5.42 10.83
C HIS A 26 -5.02 -6.46 11.74
N GLY A 27 -4.31 -7.40 11.14
CA GLY A 27 -3.62 -8.45 11.88
C GLY A 27 -2.49 -9.07 11.07
N GLU A 28 -1.88 -10.11 11.63
CA GLU A 28 -0.75 -10.82 11.03
C GLU A 28 -0.99 -12.32 11.09
N GLY A 29 -0.49 -13.04 10.08
CA GLY A 29 -0.59 -14.49 9.99
C GLY A 29 -1.96 -15.00 9.49
N LEU A 30 -1.90 -16.08 8.71
CA LEU A 30 -3.06 -16.68 8.07
C LEU A 30 -4.04 -17.29 9.07
N ASP A 31 -3.56 -17.98 10.11
CA ASP A 31 -4.43 -18.60 11.12
C ASP A 31 -5.27 -17.58 11.89
N ASN A 32 -4.67 -16.41 12.18
CA ASN A 32 -5.36 -15.31 12.84
C ASN A 32 -6.44 -14.73 11.92
N LEU A 33 -6.13 -14.54 10.63
CA LEU A 33 -7.08 -14.11 9.62
C LEU A 33 -8.25 -15.08 9.48
N LEU A 34 -7.98 -16.38 9.29
CA LEU A 34 -9.02 -17.40 9.10
C LEU A 34 -9.93 -17.51 10.33
N ARG A 35 -9.36 -17.43 11.54
CA ARG A 35 -10.15 -17.37 12.78
C ARG A 35 -11.04 -16.14 12.79
N ARG A 36 -10.58 -14.99 12.31
CA ARG A 36 -11.40 -13.79 12.27
C ARG A 36 -12.51 -13.88 11.23
N LEU A 37 -12.24 -14.51 10.10
CA LEU A 37 -13.21 -14.69 9.02
C LEU A 37 -14.36 -15.64 9.38
N THR A 38 -14.29 -16.41 10.47
CA THR A 38 -15.43 -17.20 10.95
C THR A 38 -16.63 -16.33 11.30
N ASP A 39 -16.41 -15.10 11.73
CA ASP A 39 -17.50 -14.16 12.08
C ASP A 39 -18.26 -13.66 10.84
N TYR A 40 -17.74 -13.93 9.65
CA TYR A 40 -18.29 -13.54 8.36
C TYR A 40 -18.62 -14.75 7.47
N GLN A 41 -18.79 -15.92 8.07
CA GLN A 41 -19.10 -17.17 7.37
C GLN A 41 -20.30 -17.01 6.42
N GLY A 42 -20.19 -17.54 5.20
CA GLY A 42 -21.25 -17.48 4.19
C GLY A 42 -21.43 -16.12 3.51
N GLN A 43 -20.65 -15.10 3.86
CA GLN A 43 -20.70 -13.80 3.19
C GLN A 43 -19.83 -13.76 1.93
N GLN A 44 -20.05 -12.75 1.08
CA GLN A 44 -19.18 -12.44 -0.05
C GLN A 44 -17.92 -11.71 0.41
N LEU A 45 -16.77 -12.08 -0.16
CA LEU A 45 -15.48 -11.48 0.11
C LEU A 45 -14.73 -11.12 -1.18
N LEU A 46 -14.32 -9.87 -1.30
CA LEU A 46 -13.40 -9.41 -2.35
C LEU A 46 -12.05 -9.16 -1.71
N PHE A 47 -10.98 -9.70 -2.28
CA PHE A 47 -9.65 -9.50 -1.73
C PHE A 47 -8.58 -9.19 -2.75
N ALA A 48 -7.57 -8.44 -2.30
CA ALA A 48 -6.32 -8.20 -3.00
C ALA A 48 -5.17 -8.79 -2.20
N SER A 49 -4.20 -9.36 -2.89
CA SER A 49 -3.04 -9.96 -2.24
C SER A 49 -1.78 -9.76 -3.07
N VAL A 50 -0.71 -9.33 -2.38
CA VAL A 50 0.67 -9.36 -2.88
C VAL A 50 1.51 -10.45 -2.20
N ALA A 51 0.87 -11.30 -1.39
CA ALA A 51 1.51 -12.44 -0.76
C ALA A 51 1.81 -13.57 -1.76
N SER A 52 2.57 -14.57 -1.33
CA SER A 52 2.95 -15.72 -2.17
C SER A 52 1.74 -16.51 -2.65
N ASP A 53 1.91 -17.17 -3.80
CA ASP A 53 0.88 -18.07 -4.37
C ASP A 53 0.46 -19.16 -3.38
N GLU A 54 1.40 -19.69 -2.59
CA GLU A 54 1.12 -20.67 -1.56
C GLU A 54 0.18 -20.12 -0.47
N LEU A 55 0.45 -18.92 0.04
CA LEU A 55 -0.42 -18.27 1.03
C LEU A 55 -1.80 -17.96 0.44
N ASN A 56 -1.85 -17.53 -0.82
CA ASN A 56 -3.12 -17.29 -1.51
C ASN A 56 -3.93 -18.58 -1.68
N GLN A 57 -3.30 -19.69 -2.05
CA GLN A 57 -3.97 -20.98 -2.16
C GLN A 57 -4.50 -21.47 -0.81
N GLN A 58 -3.70 -21.36 0.26
CA GLN A 58 -4.13 -21.74 1.61
C GLN A 58 -5.31 -20.89 2.09
N LEU A 59 -5.28 -19.57 1.84
CA LEU A 59 -6.40 -18.69 2.14
C LEU A 59 -7.65 -19.11 1.37
N GLN A 60 -7.58 -19.30 0.06
CA GLN A 60 -8.74 -19.68 -0.75
C GLN A 60 -9.35 -21.02 -0.30
N GLN A 61 -8.53 -21.98 0.12
CA GLN A 61 -9.00 -23.22 0.73
C GLN A 61 -9.75 -22.93 2.05
N GLY A 62 -9.20 -22.10 2.93
CA GLY A 62 -9.86 -21.69 4.17
C GLY A 62 -11.19 -20.95 3.91
N LEU A 63 -11.22 -20.02 2.96
CA LEU A 63 -12.45 -19.32 2.55
C LEU A 63 -13.52 -20.30 2.03
N THR A 64 -13.11 -21.31 1.27
CA THR A 64 -14.01 -22.38 0.79
C THR A 64 -14.59 -23.19 1.95
N GLN A 65 -13.77 -23.54 2.95
CA GLN A 65 -14.23 -24.25 4.15
C GLN A 65 -15.22 -23.43 4.99
N LEU A 66 -15.04 -22.11 5.01
CA LEU A 66 -15.97 -21.16 5.62
C LEU A 66 -17.22 -20.92 4.75
N GLY A 67 -17.37 -21.60 3.61
CA GLY A 67 -18.51 -21.41 2.71
C GLY A 67 -18.64 -19.98 2.19
N MET A 68 -17.56 -19.21 2.16
CA MET A 68 -17.56 -17.85 1.65
C MET A 68 -17.51 -17.88 0.12
N VAL A 69 -18.26 -16.97 -0.52
CA VAL A 69 -18.11 -16.70 -1.95
C VAL A 69 -17.04 -15.63 -2.09
N PHE A 70 -15.92 -15.93 -2.74
CA PHE A 70 -14.80 -15.01 -2.81
C PHE A 70 -14.35 -14.71 -4.23
N VAL A 71 -13.83 -13.49 -4.42
CA VAL A 71 -13.18 -13.04 -5.65
C VAL A 71 -11.83 -12.43 -5.27
N GLN A 72 -10.78 -12.85 -5.98
CA GLN A 72 -9.47 -12.19 -5.91
C GLN A 72 -9.40 -11.16 -7.03
N THR A 73 -9.23 -9.89 -6.68
CA THR A 73 -9.03 -8.83 -7.68
C THR A 73 -7.64 -8.94 -8.31
N GLN A 74 -7.54 -8.49 -9.56
CA GLN A 74 -6.30 -8.50 -10.35
C GLN A 74 -6.04 -7.11 -10.92
N THR A 75 -4.81 -6.87 -11.34
CA THR A 75 -4.44 -5.65 -12.07
C THR A 75 -4.97 -5.72 -13.51
N GLU A 76 -5.54 -4.61 -13.97
CA GLU A 76 -6.11 -4.49 -15.32
C GLU A 76 -5.35 -3.46 -16.17
N ALA A 77 -5.56 -3.50 -17.48
CA ALA A 77 -5.00 -2.51 -18.40
C ALA A 77 -5.70 -1.14 -18.25
N ALA A 78 -7.01 -1.16 -18.01
CA ALA A 78 -7.79 0.03 -17.68
C ALA A 78 -9.05 -0.39 -16.92
N ALA A 79 -9.40 0.34 -15.86
CA ALA A 79 -10.66 0.16 -15.12
C ALA A 79 -11.01 1.45 -14.38
N SER A 80 -12.29 1.68 -14.12
CA SER A 80 -12.74 2.75 -13.21
C SER A 80 -12.13 4.14 -13.50
N GLY A 81 -11.98 4.47 -14.78
CA GLY A 81 -11.42 5.74 -15.24
C GLY A 81 -9.91 5.89 -15.10
N VAL A 82 -9.17 4.80 -14.88
CA VAL A 82 -7.71 4.73 -14.83
C VAL A 82 -7.18 3.88 -15.99
N ILE A 83 -6.09 4.32 -16.61
CA ILE A 83 -5.34 3.59 -17.64
C ILE A 83 -3.94 3.30 -17.10
N ASN A 84 -3.53 2.03 -17.17
CA ASN A 84 -2.25 1.57 -16.65
C ASN A 84 -1.08 1.95 -17.58
N ALA A 85 -0.01 2.48 -17.00
CA ALA A 85 1.20 2.87 -17.72
C ALA A 85 2.05 1.69 -18.22
N TYR A 86 1.96 0.54 -17.55
CA TYR A 86 2.83 -0.60 -17.81
C TYR A 86 2.41 -1.28 -19.11
N ALA A 87 3.37 -1.47 -20.03
CA ALA A 87 3.14 -2.22 -21.27
C ALA A 87 2.69 -3.67 -20.99
N ASP A 88 3.27 -4.29 -19.96
CA ASP A 88 2.82 -5.54 -19.37
C ASP A 88 2.09 -5.21 -18.05
N TYR A 89 0.82 -4.83 -18.16
CA TYR A 89 0.01 -4.27 -17.07
C TYR A 89 -0.06 -5.20 -15.84
N GLN A 90 0.00 -6.52 -16.08
CA GLN A 90 -0.06 -7.55 -15.03
C GLN A 90 1.14 -7.48 -14.06
N ARG A 91 2.23 -6.79 -14.45
CA ARG A 91 3.41 -6.60 -13.59
C ARG A 91 3.27 -5.44 -12.59
N LEU A 92 2.26 -4.59 -12.73
CA LEU A 92 1.98 -3.60 -11.69
C LEU A 92 1.29 -4.31 -10.53
N GLY A 93 1.86 -4.20 -9.33
CA GLY A 93 1.31 -4.78 -8.12
C GLY A 93 -0.15 -4.36 -7.90
N VAL A 94 -0.99 -5.32 -7.51
CA VAL A 94 -2.43 -5.10 -7.34
C VAL A 94 -2.73 -4.06 -6.27
N ASP A 95 -1.90 -3.96 -5.24
CA ASP A 95 -1.95 -2.91 -4.23
C ASP A 95 -1.79 -1.50 -4.84
N ARG A 96 -0.77 -1.30 -5.66
CA ARG A 96 -0.53 -0.04 -6.39
C ARG A 96 -1.62 0.25 -7.42
N TRP A 97 -2.14 -0.77 -8.08
CA TRP A 97 -3.29 -0.63 -8.97
C TRP A 97 -4.51 -0.09 -8.22
N LEU A 98 -4.83 -0.67 -7.07
CA LEU A 98 -5.99 -0.27 -6.27
C LEU A 98 -5.85 1.14 -5.69
N THR A 99 -4.64 1.57 -5.30
CA THR A 99 -4.45 2.95 -4.85
C THR A 99 -4.65 3.96 -5.98
N LEU A 100 -4.32 3.62 -7.23
CA LEU A 100 -4.64 4.45 -8.40
C LEU A 100 -6.15 4.55 -8.63
N LEU A 101 -6.88 3.44 -8.54
CA LEU A 101 -8.34 3.43 -8.64
C LEU A 101 -8.98 4.29 -7.53
N ALA A 102 -8.52 4.12 -6.29
CA ALA A 102 -8.97 4.93 -5.16
C ALA A 102 -8.70 6.42 -5.39
N ALA A 103 -7.49 6.78 -5.82
CA ALA A 103 -7.11 8.16 -6.12
C ALA A 103 -8.03 8.79 -7.17
N ARG A 104 -8.35 8.03 -8.23
CA ARG A 104 -9.20 8.50 -9.33
C ARG A 104 -10.61 8.85 -8.90
N GLN A 105 -11.22 8.03 -8.02
CA GLN A 105 -12.58 8.27 -7.54
C GLN A 105 -12.71 9.47 -6.60
N ARG A 106 -11.59 10.01 -6.12
CA ARG A 106 -11.58 11.14 -5.19
C ARG A 106 -11.57 12.47 -5.91
N LYS A 107 -10.60 12.66 -6.81
CA LYS A 107 -10.39 13.92 -7.53
C LYS A 107 -9.86 13.64 -8.94
N HIS A 108 -10.40 14.36 -9.91
CA HIS A 108 -9.86 14.42 -11.28
C HIS A 108 -8.74 15.45 -11.35
N ALA A 109 -7.63 15.18 -10.67
CA ALA A 109 -6.48 16.06 -10.55
C ALA A 109 -5.16 15.30 -10.81
N LEU A 110 -4.05 16.04 -10.90
CA LEU A 110 -2.72 15.44 -10.84
C LEU A 110 -2.48 14.93 -9.41
N THR A 111 -2.39 13.62 -9.25
CA THR A 111 -2.34 12.96 -7.93
C THR A 111 -1.09 12.12 -7.81
N ALA A 112 -0.30 12.39 -6.78
CA ALA A 112 0.86 11.60 -6.39
C ALA A 112 0.49 10.69 -5.22
N ILE A 113 0.69 9.38 -5.37
CA ILE A 113 0.47 8.40 -4.32
C ILE A 113 1.82 7.94 -3.79
N VAL A 114 2.00 7.95 -2.47
CA VAL A 114 3.18 7.41 -1.78
C VAL A 114 2.73 6.41 -0.73
N ASP A 115 3.11 5.14 -0.89
CA ASP A 115 2.91 4.11 0.13
C ASP A 115 4.23 3.89 0.88
N VAL A 116 4.24 4.05 2.20
CA VAL A 116 5.38 3.76 3.05
C VAL A 116 5.09 2.51 3.87
N GLY A 117 5.57 1.35 3.40
CA GLY A 117 5.41 0.06 4.05
C GLY A 117 6.71 -0.76 4.01
N THR A 118 6.58 -2.07 3.76
CA THR A 118 7.72 -2.97 3.53
C THR A 118 8.56 -2.48 2.34
N ALA A 119 7.90 -2.01 1.28
CA ALA A 119 8.49 -1.16 0.26
C ALA A 119 8.02 0.28 0.47
N VAL A 120 8.79 1.24 -0.05
CA VAL A 120 8.27 2.58 -0.35
C VAL A 120 7.97 2.66 -1.84
N THR A 121 6.76 3.07 -2.19
CA THR A 121 6.34 3.25 -3.58
C THR A 121 5.94 4.69 -3.84
N PHE A 122 6.04 5.10 -5.10
CA PHE A 122 5.53 6.36 -5.60
C PHE A 122 4.85 6.09 -6.93
N ASP A 123 3.64 6.60 -7.13
CA ASP A 123 2.89 6.51 -8.37
C ASP A 123 2.31 7.89 -8.72
N LEU A 124 2.35 8.26 -9.99
CA LEU A 124 1.80 9.54 -10.46
C LEU A 124 0.63 9.29 -11.42
N LEU A 125 -0.53 9.84 -11.08
CA LEU A 125 -1.76 9.76 -11.88
C LEU A 125 -2.10 11.16 -12.39
N ASN A 126 -2.32 11.32 -13.69
CA ASN A 126 -2.73 12.62 -14.24
C ASN A 126 -4.25 12.86 -14.13
N SER A 127 -4.69 14.09 -14.42
CA SER A 127 -6.10 14.49 -14.34
C SER A 127 -7.03 13.73 -15.28
N ASP A 128 -6.50 13.11 -16.33
CA ASP A 128 -7.26 12.31 -17.29
C ASP A 128 -7.41 10.85 -16.86
N GLY A 129 -6.72 10.44 -15.78
CA GLY A 129 -6.70 9.05 -15.31
C GLY A 129 -5.59 8.21 -15.92
N HIS A 130 -4.62 8.79 -16.62
CA HIS A 130 -3.43 8.06 -17.06
C HIS A 130 -2.46 7.94 -15.89
N HIS A 131 -2.14 6.69 -15.53
CA HIS A 131 -0.96 6.39 -14.72
C HIS A 131 0.28 6.75 -15.54
N LEU A 132 1.18 7.55 -14.97
CA LEU A 132 2.41 8.03 -15.62
C LEU A 132 3.64 7.20 -15.24
N GLY A 133 3.44 6.11 -14.50
CA GLY A 133 4.50 5.30 -13.92
C GLY A 133 4.79 5.67 -12.47
N GLY A 134 5.80 5.01 -11.93
CA GLY A 134 6.12 5.09 -10.52
C GLY A 134 7.45 4.43 -10.15
N TRP A 135 7.82 4.53 -8.89
CA TRP A 135 9.06 4.01 -8.33
C TRP A 135 8.79 3.02 -7.21
N ILE A 136 9.74 2.11 -7.00
CA ILE A 136 9.73 1.17 -5.88
C ILE A 136 11.13 1.17 -5.28
N ALA A 137 11.21 1.29 -3.96
CA ALA A 137 12.43 1.11 -3.19
C ALA A 137 12.13 0.31 -1.91
N PRO A 138 13.13 -0.32 -1.26
CA PRO A 138 12.91 -0.94 0.03
C PRO A 138 12.49 0.10 1.07
N GLY A 139 11.53 -0.27 1.93
CA GLY A 139 11.14 0.54 3.09
C GLY A 139 12.21 0.52 4.18
N LEU A 140 12.00 1.31 5.24
CA LEU A 140 12.99 1.48 6.31
C LEU A 140 13.42 0.13 6.91
N ASN A 141 12.46 -0.69 7.37
CA ASN A 141 12.76 -1.96 8.02
C ASN A 141 13.40 -2.96 7.06
N THR A 142 12.93 -3.04 5.80
CA THR A 142 13.55 -3.90 4.79
C THR A 142 14.99 -3.49 4.49
N MET A 143 15.31 -2.19 4.48
CA MET A 143 16.70 -1.75 4.38
C MET A 143 17.54 -2.19 5.57
N GLN A 144 17.04 -2.02 6.81
CA GLN A 144 17.73 -2.49 8.02
C GLN A 144 17.98 -4.01 7.95
N ASP A 145 16.94 -4.79 7.68
CA ASP A 145 16.99 -6.26 7.61
C ASP A 145 17.99 -6.74 6.57
N SER A 146 18.09 -6.05 5.42
CA SER A 146 19.03 -6.40 4.35
C SER A 146 20.50 -6.26 4.74
N LEU A 147 20.82 -5.36 5.69
CA LEU A 147 22.16 -5.17 6.22
C LEU A 147 22.41 -6.09 7.41
N VAL A 148 21.44 -6.26 8.29
CA VAL A 148 21.48 -7.22 9.41
C VAL A 148 21.72 -8.64 8.90
N ALA A 149 21.01 -9.07 7.84
CA ALA A 149 21.17 -10.39 7.24
C ALA A 149 22.59 -10.66 6.70
N ARG A 150 23.39 -9.61 6.46
CA ARG A 150 24.76 -9.71 5.93
C ARG A 150 25.84 -9.41 6.97
N SER A 151 25.47 -9.15 8.23
CA SER A 151 26.40 -8.76 9.28
C SER A 151 26.08 -9.44 10.61
N GLN A 152 27.09 -10.04 11.24
CA GLN A 152 26.93 -10.67 12.55
C GLN A 152 26.93 -9.67 13.73
N ARG A 153 27.16 -8.38 13.47
CA ARG A 153 27.39 -7.36 14.52
C ARG A 153 26.36 -6.23 14.52
N ILE A 154 25.38 -6.28 13.63
CA ILE A 154 24.39 -5.22 13.47
C ILE A 154 23.03 -5.79 13.83
N THR A 155 22.28 -5.06 14.65
CA THR A 155 20.88 -5.35 14.94
C THR A 155 20.01 -4.21 14.43
N ALA A 156 18.79 -4.53 13.99
CA ALA A 156 17.83 -3.53 13.57
C ALA A 156 17.27 -2.80 14.80
N ARG A 157 16.97 -1.50 14.65
CA ARG A 157 16.18 -0.76 15.64
C ARG A 157 14.70 -0.79 15.26
N ILE A 158 13.87 -0.89 16.29
CA ILE A 158 12.41 -0.77 16.16
C ILE A 158 12.03 0.71 16.19
N ASP A 159 12.57 1.45 17.17
CA ASP A 159 12.25 2.85 17.42
C ASP A 159 13.34 3.81 16.93
N ALA A 160 12.91 5.03 16.59
CA ALA A 160 13.82 6.11 16.24
C ALA A 160 14.77 6.48 17.39
N PRO A 161 16.03 6.85 17.12
CA PRO A 161 16.89 7.50 18.09
C PRO A 161 16.36 8.89 18.48
N ALA A 162 16.66 9.31 19.70
CA ALA A 162 16.38 10.67 20.16
C ALA A 162 17.32 11.70 19.50
N GLU A 163 18.50 11.26 19.07
CA GLU A 163 19.54 12.11 18.48
C GLU A 163 19.36 12.22 16.97
N VAL A 164 19.70 13.39 16.41
CA VAL A 164 19.62 13.65 14.95
C VAL A 164 20.75 12.97 14.16
N LEU A 165 21.88 12.73 14.82
CA LEU A 165 23.05 12.04 14.27
C LEU A 165 23.33 10.80 15.10
N GLY A 166 23.57 9.67 14.42
CA GLY A 166 23.75 8.38 15.10
C GLY A 166 25.05 8.34 15.91
N ARG A 167 24.95 7.84 17.14
CA ARG A 167 26.11 7.64 18.04
C ARG A 167 26.44 6.15 18.26
N SER A 168 25.70 5.26 17.62
CA SER A 168 25.96 3.83 17.51
C SER A 168 25.77 3.36 16.06
N THR A 169 26.20 2.13 15.77
CA THR A 169 25.99 1.52 14.45
C THR A 169 24.49 1.39 14.14
N GLU A 170 23.70 1.05 15.16
CA GLU A 170 22.26 0.84 15.08
C GLU A 170 21.52 2.18 14.84
N ASP A 171 21.95 3.25 15.50
CA ASP A 171 21.41 4.60 15.25
C ASP A 171 21.75 5.08 13.85
N GLY A 172 23.02 4.90 13.44
CA GLY A 172 23.49 5.28 12.12
C GLY A 172 22.74 4.53 11.01
N LEU A 173 22.49 3.25 11.21
CA LEU A 173 21.69 2.43 10.31
C LEU A 173 20.25 2.96 10.22
N TYR A 174 19.56 3.12 11.35
CA TYR A 174 18.17 3.59 11.37
C TYR A 174 18.03 4.96 10.71
N LEU A 175 18.85 5.95 11.12
CA LEU A 175 18.81 7.31 10.59
C LEU A 175 19.16 7.37 9.10
N GLY A 176 20.11 6.54 8.64
CA GLY A 176 20.44 6.41 7.23
C GLY A 176 19.28 5.86 6.40
N CYS A 177 18.62 4.79 6.88
CA CYS A 177 17.44 4.23 6.24
C CYS A 177 16.26 5.23 6.24
N GLN A 178 16.03 5.96 7.33
CA GLN A 178 15.01 7.01 7.40
C GLN A 178 15.31 8.14 6.40
N ALA A 179 16.56 8.59 6.34
CA ALA A 179 16.99 9.62 5.38
C ALA A 179 16.79 9.15 3.93
N ALA A 180 17.00 7.87 3.62
CA ALA A 180 16.74 7.31 2.30
C ALA A 180 15.25 7.35 1.93
N VAL A 181 14.34 6.96 2.84
CA VAL A 181 12.89 7.07 2.62
C VAL A 181 12.47 8.54 2.43
N GLN A 182 12.94 9.45 3.29
CA GLN A 182 12.63 10.87 3.16
C GLN A 182 13.18 11.45 1.84
N GLY A 183 14.39 11.05 1.44
CA GLY A 183 15.02 11.46 0.20
C GLY A 183 14.25 10.97 -1.03
N PHE A 184 13.78 9.72 -1.01
CA PHE A 184 12.90 9.16 -2.05
C PHE A 184 11.66 10.04 -2.27
N VAL A 185 10.96 10.39 -1.19
CA VAL A 185 9.74 11.21 -1.27
C VAL A 185 10.03 12.65 -1.71
N LYS A 186 11.12 13.25 -1.23
CA LYS A 186 11.54 14.59 -1.69
C LYS A 186 11.91 14.58 -3.18
N GLN A 187 12.57 13.53 -3.65
CA GLN A 187 12.91 13.39 -5.06
C GLN A 187 11.66 13.19 -5.91
N ALA A 188 10.66 12.46 -5.41
CA ALA A 188 9.38 12.33 -6.07
C ALA A 188 8.70 13.70 -6.24
N GLN A 189 8.73 14.55 -5.20
CA GLN A 189 8.21 15.91 -5.28
C GLN A 189 8.90 16.74 -6.38
N VAL A 190 10.23 16.70 -6.44
CA VAL A 190 11.00 17.39 -7.49
C VAL A 190 10.60 16.88 -8.88
N LYS A 191 10.53 15.56 -9.08
CA LYS A 191 10.19 14.98 -10.38
C LYS A 191 8.74 15.20 -10.79
N THR A 192 7.80 15.23 -9.86
CA THR A 192 6.42 15.60 -10.18
C THR A 192 6.35 17.04 -10.71
N ASN A 193 7.08 17.97 -10.10
CA ASN A 193 7.13 19.37 -10.55
C ASN A 193 7.83 19.53 -11.92
N GLU A 194 8.72 18.60 -12.31
CA GLU A 194 9.29 18.57 -13.67
C GLU A 194 8.29 18.07 -14.71
N VAL A 195 7.30 17.26 -14.31
CA VAL A 195 6.27 16.70 -15.22
C VAL A 195 5.15 17.70 -15.48
N SER A 196 4.79 18.52 -14.49
CA SER A 196 3.67 19.45 -14.60
C SER A 196 3.76 20.58 -13.58
N ASP A 197 3.31 21.77 -13.97
CA ASP A 197 3.16 22.94 -13.09
C ASP A 197 1.80 22.95 -12.35
N LEU A 198 0.95 21.94 -12.57
CA LEU A 198 -0.36 21.86 -11.91
C LEU A 198 -0.20 21.57 -10.41
N PRO A 199 -1.11 22.07 -9.56
CA PRO A 199 -1.18 21.66 -8.17
C PRO A 199 -1.34 20.15 -8.05
N VAL A 200 -0.51 19.53 -7.22
CA VAL A 200 -0.49 18.09 -6.99
C VAL A 200 -1.31 17.75 -5.74
N ASP A 201 -2.17 16.74 -5.83
CA ASP A 201 -2.81 16.10 -4.68
C ASP A 201 -1.93 14.95 -4.18
N TRP A 202 -1.41 15.04 -2.95
CA TRP A 202 -0.53 14.01 -2.39
C TRP A 202 -1.32 13.07 -1.49
N LEU A 203 -1.37 11.79 -1.85
CA LEU A 203 -1.97 10.74 -1.03
C LEU A 203 -0.87 9.90 -0.40
N PHE A 204 -0.78 9.96 0.92
CA PHE A 204 0.17 9.17 1.69
C PHE A 204 -0.54 7.99 2.36
N THR A 205 0.02 6.80 2.28
CA THR A 205 -0.53 5.59 2.91
C THR A 205 0.60 4.72 3.47
N GLY A 206 0.25 3.60 4.10
CA GLY A 206 1.19 2.62 4.60
C GLY A 206 1.48 2.76 6.10
N GLY A 207 1.86 1.64 6.72
CA GLY A 207 2.11 1.57 8.17
C GLY A 207 3.40 2.27 8.62
N GLY A 208 4.29 2.59 7.69
CA GLY A 208 5.56 3.27 7.91
C GLY A 208 5.48 4.80 7.81
N MET A 209 4.28 5.38 7.75
CA MET A 209 4.12 6.85 7.64
C MET A 209 4.78 7.63 8.78
N HIS A 210 4.93 7.03 9.96
CA HIS A 210 5.64 7.63 11.09
C HIS A 210 7.14 7.82 10.86
N TYR A 211 7.72 7.16 9.84
CA TYR A 211 9.11 7.37 9.43
C TYR A 211 9.29 8.61 8.55
N LEU A 212 8.21 9.14 7.98
CA LEU A 212 8.25 10.21 7.00
C LEU A 212 7.83 11.54 7.63
N ASN A 213 8.58 12.60 7.34
CA ASN A 213 8.16 13.95 7.59
C ASN A 213 7.47 14.52 6.33
N THR A 214 6.17 14.80 6.44
CA THR A 214 5.34 15.39 5.38
C THR A 214 5.35 16.92 5.40
N ASN A 215 6.18 17.57 6.23
CA ASN A 215 6.35 19.02 6.18
C ASN A 215 6.90 19.42 4.81
N GLY A 216 6.24 20.41 4.18
CA GLY A 216 6.58 20.87 2.83
C GLY A 216 5.65 20.36 1.73
N PHE A 217 4.69 19.49 2.07
CA PHE A 217 3.57 19.17 1.20
C PHE A 217 2.39 20.09 1.55
N ILE A 218 1.89 20.85 0.57
CA ILE A 218 0.82 21.84 0.78
C ILE A 218 -0.56 21.19 0.70
N ASN A 219 -0.78 20.33 -0.29
CA ASN A 219 -2.04 19.65 -0.51
C ASN A 219 -1.81 18.14 -0.36
N TYR A 220 -1.97 17.62 0.86
CA TYR A 220 -1.80 16.21 1.14
C TYR A 220 -2.84 15.65 2.12
N GLU A 221 -3.09 14.35 1.98
CA GLU A 221 -3.90 13.56 2.90
C GLU A 221 -3.18 12.27 3.27
N ILE A 222 -3.35 11.82 4.52
CA ILE A 222 -2.93 10.48 4.94
C ILE A 222 -4.14 9.57 4.92
N ARG A 223 -4.06 8.48 4.16
CA ARG A 223 -5.14 7.53 3.87
C ARG A 223 -4.71 6.10 4.23
N PRO A 224 -4.81 5.69 5.52
CA PRO A 224 -4.29 4.40 5.98
C PRO A 224 -4.88 3.15 5.28
N HIS A 225 -6.05 3.32 4.66
CA HIS A 225 -6.86 2.27 4.05
C HIS A 225 -7.00 2.43 2.53
N LEU A 226 -6.08 3.14 1.87
CA LEU A 226 -6.21 3.50 0.44
C LEU A 226 -6.37 2.27 -0.49
N VAL A 227 -5.75 1.13 -0.17
CA VAL A 227 -5.94 -0.11 -0.93
C VAL A 227 -7.35 -0.68 -0.73
N LEU A 228 -7.89 -0.65 0.49
CA LEU A 228 -9.28 -1.04 0.78
C LEU A 228 -10.28 -0.09 0.12
N GLU A 229 -9.97 1.20 0.03
CA GLU A 229 -10.75 2.17 -0.76
C GLU A 229 -10.78 1.77 -2.24
N GLY A 230 -9.63 1.36 -2.81
CA GLY A 230 -9.58 0.84 -4.17
C GLY A 230 -10.39 -0.44 -4.36
N LEU A 231 -10.38 -1.34 -3.37
CA LEU A 231 -11.24 -2.52 -3.37
C LEU A 231 -12.73 -2.16 -3.34
N ALA A 232 -13.12 -1.08 -2.64
CA ALA A 232 -14.50 -0.61 -2.66
C ALA A 232 -14.91 -0.09 -4.04
N VAL A 233 -13.98 0.52 -4.79
CA VAL A 233 -14.19 0.90 -6.20
C VAL A 233 -14.45 -0.35 -7.06
N VAL A 234 -13.58 -1.37 -6.96
CA VAL A 234 -13.77 -2.63 -7.69
C VAL A 234 -15.08 -3.31 -7.31
N ALA A 235 -15.44 -3.31 -6.03
CA ALA A 235 -16.71 -3.89 -5.58
C ALA A 235 -17.93 -3.19 -6.20
N ALA A 236 -17.89 -1.86 -6.35
CA ALA A 236 -18.98 -1.11 -6.98
C ALA A 236 -19.14 -1.44 -8.48
N ASP A 237 -18.04 -1.80 -9.16
CA ASP A 237 -18.07 -2.22 -10.57
C ASP A 237 -18.67 -3.64 -10.75
N LEU A 238 -18.73 -4.45 -9.69
CA LEU A 238 -19.28 -5.81 -9.71
C LEU A 238 -20.81 -5.88 -9.55
N GLY A 239 -21.46 -4.78 -9.14
CA GLY A 239 -22.92 -4.68 -8.91
C GLY A 239 -23.33 -4.74 -7.44
#